data_AF-A0A369SYR2-F1
#
_entry.id   AF-A0A369SYR2-F1
#
_cell.length_a   1.000
_cell.length_b   1.000
_cell.length_c   1.000
_cell.angle_alpha   90.00
_cell.angle_beta   90.00
_cell.angle_gamma   90.00
#
_symmetry.space_group_name_H-M   'P 1'
#
loop_
_entity.id
_entity.type
_entity.pdbx_description
1 polymer ?
#
loop_
_entity_poly.entity_id
_entity_poly.type
_entity_poly.pdbx_seq_one_letter_code
_entity_poly.pdbx_strand_id
1 'polypeptide(L)'
;MIEYFLSIFILLFSFLLTYSLVKRWIVLGKELGLVGRDLNKYEKPEVTEIGGFFVLLSVCISILLYVALKVYLIKTTFNLLQIFVIETVVSLSLIIGILD
;
A
#
# COMPACT_ATOMS: atom_id res chain seq x y z
N MET A 1 -8.11 -22.89 -8.08
CA MET A 1 -8.01 -22.21 -9.40
C MET A 1 -8.58 -20.80 -9.33
N ILE A 2 -9.85 -20.62 -8.93
CA ILE A 2 -10.48 -19.30 -8.83
C ILE A 2 -9.77 -18.34 -7.85
N GLU A 3 -9.26 -18.85 -6.72
CA GLU A 3 -8.48 -18.04 -5.78
C GLU A 3 -7.19 -17.49 -6.39
N TYR A 4 -6.53 -18.22 -7.30
CA TYR A 4 -5.32 -17.73 -7.98
C TYR A 4 -5.64 -16.57 -8.93
N PHE A 5 -6.73 -16.66 -9.68
CA PHE A 5 -7.20 -15.56 -10.54
C PHE A 5 -7.57 -14.33 -9.71
N LEU A 6 -8.25 -14.54 -8.57
CA LEU A 6 -8.55 -13.45 -7.63
C LEU A 6 -7.26 -12.81 -7.11
N SER A 7 -6.27 -13.59 -6.70
CA SER A 7 -4.99 -13.07 -6.21
C SER A 7 -4.25 -12.28 -7.29
N ILE A 8 -4.21 -12.76 -8.53
CA ILE A 8 -3.59 -12.01 -9.65
C ILE A 8 -4.32 -10.68 -9.89
N PHE A 9 -5.66 -10.69 -9.86
CA PHE A 9 -6.46 -9.49 -9.99
C PHE A 9 -6.14 -8.48 -8.87
N ILE A 10 -6.06 -8.94 -7.62
CA ILE A 10 -5.71 -8.10 -6.47
C ILE A 10 -4.28 -7.56 -6.56
N LEU A 11 -3.32 -8.35 -7.02
CA LEU A 11 -1.95 -7.89 -7.23
C LEU A 11 -1.88 -6.78 -8.29
N LEU A 12 -2.59 -6.94 -9.41
CA LEU A 12 -2.67 -5.91 -10.44
C LEU A 12 -3.36 -4.64 -9.92
N PHE A 13 -4.47 -4.81 -9.19
CA PHE A 13 -5.17 -3.70 -8.54
C PHE A 13 -4.25 -2.96 -7.56
N SER A 14 -3.54 -3.68 -6.70
CA SER A 14 -2.60 -3.12 -5.71
C SER A 14 -1.49 -2.33 -6.38
N PHE A 15 -0.90 -2.87 -7.46
CA PHE A 15 0.11 -2.18 -8.25
C PHE A 15 -0.41 -0.87 -8.85
N LEU A 16 -1.57 -0.90 -9.51
CA LEU A 16 -2.17 0.27 -10.15
C LEU A 16 -2.57 1.33 -9.11
N LEU A 17 -3.12 0.91 -7.97
CA LEU A 17 -3.47 1.78 -6.86
C LEU A 17 -2.21 2.45 -6.29
N THR A 18 -1.17 1.66 -6.00
CA THR A 18 0.12 2.15 -5.50
C THR A 18 0.73 3.15 -6.45
N TYR A 19 0.85 2.79 -7.74
CA TYR A 19 1.40 3.68 -8.77
C TYR A 19 0.65 5.01 -8.83
N SER A 20 -0.68 4.96 -8.80
CA SER A 20 -1.54 6.16 -8.87
C SER A 20 -1.40 7.04 -7.62
N LEU A 21 -1.40 6.43 -6.42
CA LEU A 21 -1.29 7.16 -5.16
C LEU A 21 0.10 7.76 -4.97
N VAL A 22 1.17 6.99 -5.20
CA VAL A 22 2.55 7.49 -5.10
C VAL A 22 2.80 8.60 -6.11
N LYS A 23 2.34 8.47 -7.36
CA LYS A 23 2.48 9.53 -8.36
C LYS A 23 1.81 10.84 -7.93
N ARG A 24 0.61 10.76 -7.34
CA ARG A 24 -0.09 11.93 -6.78
C ARG A 24 0.64 12.49 -5.57
N TRP A 25 1.14 11.62 -4.69
CA TRP A 25 1.88 12.03 -3.50
C TRP A 25 3.17 12.76 -3.83
N ILE A 26 3.92 12.35 -4.86
CA ILE A 26 5.15 13.05 -5.26
C ILE A 26 4.86 14.54 -5.51
N VAL A 27 3.74 14.87 -6.14
CA VAL A 27 3.34 16.27 -6.38
C VAL A 27 2.88 16.93 -5.08
N LEU A 28 1.91 16.32 -4.39
CA LEU A 28 1.30 16.90 -3.18
C LEU A 28 2.29 17.07 -2.03
N GLY A 29 3.13 16.07 -1.75
CA GLY A 29 4.12 16.15 -0.69
C GLY A 29 5.18 17.21 -0.97
N LYS A 30 5.50 17.48 -2.25
CA LYS A 30 6.34 18.62 -2.62
C LYS A 30 5.65 19.96 -2.34
N GLU A 31 4.37 20.09 -2.67
CA GLU A 31 3.56 21.29 -2.38
C GLU A 31 3.40 21.52 -0.87
N LEU A 32 3.33 20.45 -0.08
CA LEU A 32 3.25 20.49 1.38
C LEU A 32 4.61 20.72 2.07
N GLY A 33 5.70 20.79 1.31
CA GLY A 33 7.06 20.94 1.86
C GLY A 33 7.59 19.69 2.57
N LEU A 34 6.95 18.53 2.39
CA LEU A 34 7.39 17.22 2.89
C LEU A 34 8.45 16.64 1.97
N VAL A 35 9.59 17.32 1.90
CA VAL A 35 10.71 16.99 1.00
C VAL A 35 12.01 16.82 1.77
N GLY A 36 12.84 15.91 1.30
CA GLY A 36 14.19 15.64 1.77
C GLY A 36 15.20 15.82 0.65
N ARG A 37 16.47 16.02 0.99
CA ARG A 37 17.54 16.14 -0.02
C ARG A 37 18.13 14.77 -0.30
N ASP A 38 18.23 14.42 -1.58
CA ASP A 38 18.94 13.22 -1.99
C ASP A 38 20.46 13.44 -1.82
N LEU A 39 21.00 12.95 -0.70
CA LEU A 39 22.40 13.14 -0.30
C LEU A 39 23.40 12.45 -1.25
N ASN A 40 22.93 11.49 -2.06
CA ASN A 40 23.78 10.71 -2.97
C ASN A 40 23.96 11.38 -4.34
N LYS A 41 23.23 12.47 -4.63
CA LYS A 41 23.35 13.23 -5.87
C LYS A 41 24.12 14.53 -5.64
N TYR A 42 24.99 14.88 -6.58
CA TYR A 42 25.83 16.10 -6.51
C TYR A 42 24.99 17.36 -6.27
N GLU A 43 23.89 17.51 -7.01
CA GLU A 43 22.98 18.66 -6.93
C GLU A 43 22.09 18.64 -5.67
N LYS A 44 22.08 17.54 -4.91
CA LYS A 44 21.25 17.33 -3.71
C LYS A 44 19.79 17.76 -3.93
N PRO A 45 19.13 17.25 -5.00
CA PRO A 45 17.78 17.68 -5.33
C PRO A 45 16.81 17.31 -4.21
N GLU A 46 15.79 18.14 -4.04
CA GLU A 46 14.68 17.88 -3.14
C GLU A 46 13.73 16.85 -3.74
N VAL A 47 13.43 15.81 -2.97
CA VAL A 47 12.54 14.71 -3.32
C VAL A 47 11.51 14.52 -2.21
N THR A 48 10.27 14.22 -2.60
CA THR A 48 9.19 14.01 -1.64
C THR A 48 9.45 12.80 -0.75
N GLU A 49 9.32 12.98 0.56
CA GLU A 49 9.48 11.91 1.56
C GLU A 49 8.16 11.17 1.82
N ILE A 50 8.17 10.18 2.72
CA ILE A 50 6.95 9.47 3.18
C ILE A 50 6.24 8.70 2.04
N GLY A 51 6.92 8.40 0.93
CA GLY A 51 6.35 7.62 -0.17
C GLY A 51 5.90 6.21 0.25
N GLY A 52 6.56 5.61 1.25
CA GLY A 52 6.22 4.29 1.79
C GLY A 52 4.83 4.21 2.41
N PHE A 53 4.29 5.32 2.94
CA PHE A 53 2.94 5.39 3.49
C PHE A 53 1.89 4.97 2.45
N PHE A 54 1.97 5.52 1.23
CA PHE A 54 1.01 5.24 0.15
C PHE A 54 1.14 3.81 -0.38
N VAL A 55 2.33 3.22 -0.30
CA VAL A 55 2.55 1.80 -0.64
C VAL A 55 1.83 0.90 0.35
N LEU A 56 2.09 1.08 1.65
CA LEU A 56 1.46 0.27 2.71
C LEU A 56 -0.05 0.48 2.78
N LEU A 57 -0.53 1.71 2.59
CA LEU A 57 -1.95 2.01 2.48
C LEU A 57 -2.61 1.23 1.34
N SER A 58 -1.95 1.17 0.17
CA SER A 58 -2.44 0.41 -0.98
C SER A 58 -2.48 -1.09 -0.69
N VAL A 59 -1.51 -1.62 0.05
CA VAL A 59 -1.49 -3.02 0.50
C VAL A 59 -2.68 -3.32 1.41
N CYS A 60 -2.93 -2.49 2.43
CA CYS A 60 -4.05 -2.68 3.37
C CYS A 60 -5.40 -2.68 2.62
N ILE A 61 -5.64 -1.68 1.77
CA ILE A 61 -6.86 -1.60 0.94
C ILE A 61 -7.02 -2.84 0.06
N SER A 62 -5.92 -3.32 -0.53
CA SER A 62 -5.95 -4.49 -1.42
C SER A 62 -6.23 -5.80 -0.67
N ILE A 63 -5.69 -5.96 0.54
CA ILE A 63 -5.97 -7.12 1.40
C ILE A 63 -7.44 -7.11 1.85
N LEU A 64 -7.96 -5.95 2.27
CA LEU A 64 -9.38 -5.81 2.64
C LEU A 64 -10.30 -6.09 1.44
N LEU A 65 -9.95 -5.63 0.24
CA LEU A 65 -10.67 -5.96 -0.99
C LEU A 65 -10.61 -7.46 -1.30
N TYR A 66 -9.44 -8.09 -1.17
CA TYR A 66 -9.30 -9.54 -1.32
C TYR A 66 -10.23 -10.29 -0.36
N VAL A 67 -10.25 -9.91 0.91
CA VAL A 67 -11.14 -10.49 1.93
C VAL A 67 -12.61 -10.32 1.54
N ALA A 68 -13.01 -9.12 1.12
CA ALA A 68 -14.38 -8.84 0.69
C ALA A 68 -14.79 -9.74 -0.49
N LEU A 69 -13.96 -9.83 -1.54
CA LEU A 69 -14.26 -10.67 -2.70
C LEU A 69 -14.25 -12.16 -2.34
N LYS A 70 -13.32 -12.61 -1.48
CA LYS A 70 -13.25 -13.99 -1.01
C LYS A 70 -14.51 -14.40 -0.23
N VAL A 71 -14.99 -13.55 0.67
CA VAL A 71 -16.18 -13.82 1.47
C VAL A 71 -17.46 -13.70 0.64
N TYR A 72 -17.62 -12.61 -0.11
CA TYR A 72 -18.89 -12.31 -0.77
C TYR A 72 -19.05 -12.94 -2.15
N LEU A 73 -17.97 -13.17 -2.91
CA LEU A 73 -18.04 -13.84 -4.21
C LEU A 73 -17.70 -15.32 -4.13
N ILE A 74 -16.57 -15.69 -3.52
CA ILE A 74 -16.11 -17.09 -3.47
C ILE A 74 -16.85 -17.89 -2.37
N LYS A 75 -17.47 -17.20 -1.39
CA LYS A 75 -18.22 -17.80 -0.29
C LYS A 75 -17.37 -18.73 0.59
N THR A 76 -16.10 -18.38 0.78
CA THR A 76 -15.17 -19.14 1.63
C THR A 76 -14.56 -18.25 2.71
N THR A 77 -14.34 -18.83 3.88
CA THR A 77 -13.67 -18.19 5.03
C THR A 77 -12.31 -18.82 5.33
N PHE A 78 -11.83 -19.70 4.44
CA PHE A 78 -10.57 -20.40 4.61
C PHE A 78 -9.40 -19.42 4.75
N ASN A 79 -8.61 -19.58 5.81
CA ASN A 79 -7.46 -18.76 6.18
C ASN A 79 -7.73 -17.25 6.46
N LEU A 80 -8.97 -16.84 6.73
CA LEU A 80 -9.25 -15.43 7.04
C LEU A 80 -8.51 -14.94 8.28
N LEU A 81 -8.36 -15.78 9.32
CA LEU A 81 -7.64 -15.40 10.53
C LEU A 81 -6.20 -14.99 10.22
N GLN A 82 -5.48 -15.80 9.43
CA GLN A 82 -4.10 -15.53 9.04
C GLN A 82 -3.99 -14.24 8.21
N ILE A 83 -4.96 -14.00 7.32
CA ILE A 83 -5.00 -12.78 6.51
C ILE A 83 -5.21 -11.55 7.41
N PHE A 84 -6.13 -11.60 8.37
CA PHE A 84 -6.35 -10.49 9.30
C PHE A 84 -5.18 -10.25 10.25
N VAL A 85 -4.46 -11.30 10.65
CA VAL A 85 -3.22 -11.14 11.43
C VAL A 85 -2.19 -10.36 10.62
N ILE A 86 -1.99 -10.70 9.35
CA ILE A 86 -1.08 -9.96 8.45
C ILE A 86 -1.55 -8.52 8.27
N GLU A 87 -2.84 -8.31 8.00
CA GLU A 87 -3.42 -6.97 7.83
C GLU A 87 -3.19 -6.09 9.06
N THR A 88 -3.34 -6.66 10.25
CA THR A 88 -3.12 -5.94 11.52
C THR A 88 -1.65 -5.55 11.66
N VAL A 89 -0.71 -6.46 11.39
CA VAL A 89 0.73 -6.17 11.48
C VAL A 89 1.15 -5.10 10.47
N VAL A 90 0.64 -5.17 9.24
CA VAL A 90 0.93 -4.17 8.19
C VAL A 90 0.35 -2.81 8.58
N SER A 91 -0.89 -2.77 9.08
CA SER A 91 -1.55 -1.55 9.53
C SER A 91 -0.83 -0.91 10.73
N LEU A 92 -0.37 -1.70 11.69
CA LEU A 92 0.39 -1.18 12.84
C LEU A 92 1.77 -0.66 12.41
N SER A 93 2.45 -1.37 11.51
CA SER A 93 3.72 -0.90 10.94
C SER A 93 3.55 0.44 10.21
N LEU A 94 2.42 0.62 9.52
CA LEU A 94 2.07 1.89 8.87
C LEU A 94 1.93 3.03 9.88
N ILE A 95 1.19 2.81 10.98
CA ILE A 95 1.00 3.83 12.02
C ILE A 95 2.34 4.19 12.66
N ILE A 96 3.14 3.20 13.03
CA ILE A 96 4.45 3.42 13.65
C ILE A 96 5.36 4.20 12.71
N GLY A 97 5.44 3.81 11.43
CA GLY A 97 6.32 4.46 10.46
C GLY A 97 5.89 5.88 10.04
N ILE A 98 4.68 6.34 10.38
CA ILE A 98 4.28 7.75 10.22
C ILE A 98 4.69 8.58 11.44
N LEU A 99 4.74 7.95 12.62
CA LEU A 99 5.02 8.62 13.88
C LEU A 99 6.52 8.74 14.19
N ASP A 100 7.35 7.92 13.54
CA ASP A 100 8.81 8.02 13.53
C ASP A 100 9.28 9.15 12.60
#